data_AF-A0A8F5GV94-F1
#
_entry.id   AF-A0A8F5GV94-F1
#
_cell.length_a   1.000
_cell.length_b   1.000
_cell.length_c   1.000
_cell.angle_alpha   90.00
_cell.angle_beta   90.00
_cell.angle_gamma   90.00
#
_symmetry.space_group_name_H-M   'P 1'
#
loop_
_entity.id
_entity.type
_entity.pdbx_description
1 polymer ?
#
loop_
_entity_poly.entity_id
_entity_poly.type
_entity_poly.pdbx_seq_one_letter_code
_entity_poly.pdbx_strand_id
1 'polypeptide(L)'
;MKLVRREEFKAKNLIMPLILIITVINPIYESLEFKYEFLFMLSHYLLVLSGLLIGYKILRGNSYYSVLGIIPIIFWHMPLFYNLAGAYIAYRILDNITLLLGGILIGSYIPLMSTAIKLGLLVLWMAADSVLSVILIVEWPNYSNSIYPFSPWPLSQEVLTGIVMFFTMTVLFIIALVKILKSSTFKLL
;
A
#
# COMPACT_ATOMS: atom_id res chain seq x y z
N MET A 1 8.57 -13.67 -22.60
CA MET A 1 7.24 -13.64 -21.95
C MET A 1 6.55 -12.32 -22.30
N LYS A 2 5.29 -12.31 -22.77
CA LYS A 2 4.56 -11.06 -23.05
C LYS A 2 4.04 -10.47 -21.74
N LEU A 3 4.32 -9.18 -21.50
CA LEU A 3 3.94 -8.47 -20.28
C LEU A 3 2.41 -8.30 -20.14
N VAL A 4 1.72 -8.07 -21.25
CA VAL A 4 0.26 -7.99 -21.32
C VAL A 4 -0.26 -9.18 -22.10
N ARG A 5 -1.17 -9.96 -21.50
CA ARG A 5 -1.96 -10.96 -22.24
C ARG A 5 -3.28 -10.31 -22.63
N ARG A 6 -3.44 -9.91 -23.89
CA ARG A 6 -4.63 -9.19 -24.39
C ARG A 6 -5.96 -9.88 -24.02
N GLU A 7 -5.94 -11.20 -23.90
CA GLU A 7 -7.08 -12.05 -23.56
C GLU A 7 -7.54 -11.88 -22.09
N GLU A 8 -6.66 -11.42 -21.21
CA GLU A 8 -6.95 -11.17 -19.79
C GLU A 8 -7.47 -9.75 -19.53
N PHE A 9 -7.31 -8.84 -20.50
CA PHE A 9 -7.79 -7.47 -20.38
C PHE A 9 -9.32 -7.42 -20.57
N LYS A 10 -10.03 -7.11 -19.49
CA LYS A 10 -11.46 -6.83 -19.50
C LYS A 10 -11.69 -5.53 -18.75
N ALA A 11 -12.44 -4.58 -19.31
CA ALA A 11 -12.69 -3.27 -18.68
C ALA A 11 -13.22 -3.41 -17.24
N LYS A 12 -14.04 -4.42 -16.97
CA LYS A 12 -14.53 -4.75 -15.61
C LYS A 12 -13.42 -5.00 -14.57
N ASN A 13 -12.22 -5.38 -14.99
CA ASN A 13 -11.10 -5.61 -14.10
C ASN A 13 -10.56 -4.31 -13.49
N LEU A 14 -10.83 -3.17 -14.15
CA LEU A 14 -10.39 -1.83 -13.73
C LEU A 14 -11.41 -1.11 -12.84
N ILE A 15 -12.67 -1.55 -12.77
CA ILE A 15 -13.72 -0.85 -12.00
C ILE A 15 -13.30 -0.66 -10.54
N MET A 16 -12.94 -1.75 -9.85
CA MET A 16 -12.55 -1.68 -8.43
C MET A 16 -11.28 -0.84 -8.22
N PRO A 17 -10.14 -1.06 -8.93
CA PRO A 17 -8.99 -0.18 -8.82
C PRO A 17 -9.30 1.30 -9.06
N LEU A 18 -10.13 1.62 -10.05
CA LEU A 18 -10.48 3.01 -10.35
C LEU A 18 -11.32 3.63 -9.24
N ILE A 19 -12.27 2.89 -8.66
CA ILE A 19 -13.04 3.37 -7.50
C ILE A 19 -12.09 3.74 -6.36
N LEU A 20 -11.17 2.83 -6.00
CA LEU A 20 -10.20 3.05 -4.94
C LEU A 20 -9.30 4.27 -5.20
N ILE A 21 -8.80 4.42 -6.43
CA ILE A 21 -8.00 5.58 -6.84
C ILE A 21 -8.81 6.87 -6.73
N ILE A 22 -10.03 6.91 -7.26
CA ILE A 22 -10.88 8.11 -7.24
C ILE A 22 -11.24 8.51 -5.80
N THR A 23 -11.42 7.54 -4.90
CA THR A 23 -11.70 7.80 -3.48
C THR A 23 -10.60 8.62 -2.80
N VAL A 24 -9.33 8.44 -3.19
CA VAL A 24 -8.18 9.06 -2.52
C VAL A 24 -7.48 10.14 -3.34
N ILE A 25 -7.56 10.07 -4.67
CA ILE A 25 -7.03 11.09 -5.59
C ILE A 25 -8.17 12.03 -5.97
N ASN A 26 -8.54 12.89 -5.02
CA ASN A 26 -9.45 14.01 -5.26
C ASN A 26 -9.13 15.16 -4.30
N PRO A 27 -9.51 16.41 -4.66
CA PRO A 27 -9.14 17.59 -3.87
C PRO A 27 -9.64 17.57 -2.42
N ILE A 28 -10.78 16.91 -2.17
CA ILE A 28 -11.36 16.82 -0.82
C ILE A 28 -10.47 15.93 0.04
N TYR A 29 -10.18 14.71 -0.41
CA TYR A 29 -9.36 13.76 0.33
C TYR A 29 -7.95 14.31 0.58
N GLU A 30 -7.33 14.88 -0.46
CA GLU A 30 -6.01 15.49 -0.38
C GLU A 30 -5.95 16.63 0.66
N SER A 31 -6.97 17.49 0.71
CA SER A 31 -7.07 18.55 1.72
C SER A 31 -7.21 18.04 3.16
N LEU A 32 -7.76 16.84 3.33
CA LEU A 32 -7.94 16.19 4.62
C LEU A 32 -6.67 15.47 5.07
N GLU A 33 -5.87 14.93 4.14
CA GLU A 33 -4.60 14.27 4.48
C GLU A 33 -3.58 15.23 5.08
N PHE A 34 -3.57 16.50 4.65
CA PHE A 34 -2.77 17.56 5.32
C PHE A 34 -3.23 17.88 6.75
N LYS A 35 -4.31 17.28 7.22
CA LYS A 35 -4.86 17.51 8.57
C LYS A 35 -4.88 16.24 9.41
N TYR A 36 -5.12 15.10 8.77
CA TYR A 36 -5.35 13.83 9.43
C TYR A 36 -4.39 12.78 8.89
N GLU A 37 -3.43 12.43 9.73
CA GLU A 37 -2.37 11.47 9.41
C GLU A 37 -2.92 10.07 9.08
N PHE A 38 -3.96 9.63 9.81
CA PHE A 38 -4.57 8.32 9.53
C PHE A 38 -5.19 8.23 8.12
N LEU A 39 -5.67 9.35 7.55
CA LEU A 39 -6.18 9.36 6.17
C LEU A 39 -5.05 9.24 5.15
N PHE A 40 -3.90 9.87 5.44
CA PHE A 40 -2.69 9.70 4.63
C PHE A 40 -2.26 8.22 4.58
N MET A 41 -2.22 7.54 5.72
CA MET A 41 -1.89 6.13 5.74
C MET A 41 -2.95 5.24 5.10
N LEU A 42 -4.23 5.61 5.22
CA LEU A 42 -5.28 4.88 4.53
C LEU A 42 -5.15 4.99 3.01
N SER A 43 -4.78 6.15 2.46
CA SER A 43 -4.57 6.27 1.02
C SER A 43 -3.39 5.45 0.52
N HIS A 44 -2.33 5.28 1.32
CA HIS A 44 -1.24 4.36 0.99
C HIS A 44 -1.75 2.94 0.73
N TYR A 45 -2.55 2.40 1.66
CA TYR A 45 -3.17 1.10 1.50
C TYR A 45 -4.04 1.02 0.25
N LEU A 46 -4.87 2.03 0.01
CA LEU A 46 -5.80 2.03 -1.13
C LEU A 46 -5.07 2.16 -2.47
N LEU A 47 -4.02 2.98 -2.56
CA LEU A 47 -3.21 3.14 -3.78
C LEU A 47 -2.40 1.89 -4.09
N VAL A 48 -1.72 1.32 -3.09
CA VAL A 48 -0.98 0.06 -3.25
C VAL A 48 -1.94 -1.06 -3.64
N LEU A 49 -3.10 -1.19 -2.97
CA LEU A 49 -4.12 -2.19 -3.32
C LEU A 49 -4.68 -2.00 -4.73
N SER A 50 -4.93 -0.76 -5.14
CA SER A 50 -5.36 -0.44 -6.51
C SER A 50 -4.34 -0.89 -7.52
N GLY A 51 -3.07 -0.56 -7.30
CA GLY A 51 -1.97 -0.98 -8.15
C GLY A 51 -1.85 -2.50 -8.20
N LEU A 52 -1.87 -3.17 -7.03
CA LEU A 52 -1.82 -4.63 -6.91
C LEU A 52 -2.91 -5.29 -7.75
N LEU A 53 -4.14 -4.77 -7.70
CA LEU A 53 -5.26 -5.30 -8.47
C LEU A 53 -5.10 -5.09 -9.98
N ILE A 54 -4.60 -3.93 -10.42
CA ILE A 54 -4.29 -3.66 -11.83
C ILE A 54 -3.22 -4.63 -12.31
N GLY A 55 -2.09 -4.69 -11.61
CA GLY A 55 -0.97 -5.57 -11.95
C GLY A 55 -1.39 -7.04 -11.99
N TYR A 56 -2.08 -7.52 -10.96
CA TYR A 56 -2.53 -8.91 -10.85
C TYR A 56 -3.48 -9.33 -11.97
N LYS A 57 -4.41 -8.46 -12.36
CA LYS A 57 -5.44 -8.81 -13.35
C LYS A 57 -5.00 -8.64 -14.80
N ILE A 58 -4.01 -7.77 -15.07
CA ILE A 58 -3.71 -7.32 -16.44
C ILE A 58 -2.27 -7.67 -16.87
N LEU A 59 -1.33 -7.72 -15.93
CA LEU A 59 0.10 -7.82 -16.23
C LEU A 59 0.68 -9.16 -15.78
N ARG A 60 1.75 -9.59 -16.46
CA ARG A 60 2.56 -10.76 -16.11
C ARG A 60 4.03 -10.34 -16.10
N GLY A 61 4.47 -9.85 -14.95
CA GLY A 61 5.84 -9.41 -14.69
C GLY A 61 6.76 -10.56 -14.28
N ASN A 62 7.95 -10.24 -13.78
CA ASN A 62 8.90 -11.20 -13.22
C ASN A 62 9.23 -10.82 -11.75
N SER A 63 10.07 -11.62 -11.09
CA SER A 63 10.42 -11.41 -9.68
C SER A 63 11.06 -10.05 -9.39
N TYR A 64 11.85 -9.52 -10.33
CA TYR A 64 12.47 -8.20 -10.16
C TYR A 64 11.44 -7.08 -10.03
N TYR A 65 10.26 -7.23 -10.62
CA TYR A 65 9.21 -6.21 -10.52
C TYR A 65 8.67 -6.11 -9.10
N SER A 66 8.52 -7.23 -8.39
CA SER A 66 8.12 -7.18 -6.98
C SER A 66 9.18 -6.50 -6.12
N VAL A 67 10.46 -6.74 -6.37
CA VAL A 67 11.54 -6.05 -5.65
C VAL A 67 11.49 -4.54 -5.93
N LEU A 68 11.41 -4.14 -7.20
CA LEU A 68 11.31 -2.74 -7.59
C LEU A 68 10.07 -2.05 -7.04
N GLY A 69 8.94 -2.76 -6.93
CA GLY A 69 7.71 -2.21 -6.40
C GLY A 69 7.69 -2.06 -4.87
N ILE A 70 8.49 -2.83 -4.14
CA ILE A 70 8.63 -2.71 -2.67
C ILE A 70 9.47 -1.48 -2.28
N ILE A 71 10.47 -1.12 -3.10
CA ILE A 71 11.36 0.02 -2.83
C ILE A 71 10.60 1.33 -2.52
N PRO A 72 9.67 1.81 -3.37
CA PRO A 72 8.95 3.05 -3.07
C PRO A 72 8.10 2.94 -1.80
N ILE A 73 7.53 1.76 -1.52
CA ILE A 73 6.77 1.55 -0.27
C ILE A 73 7.70 1.78 0.92
N ILE A 74 8.85 1.10 0.99
CA ILE A 74 9.80 1.30 2.10
C ILE A 74 10.25 2.76 2.19
N PHE A 75 10.54 3.37 1.04
CA PHE A 75 11.05 4.73 0.96
C PHE A 75 10.12 5.76 1.62
N TRP A 76 8.82 5.72 1.31
CA TRP A 76 7.85 6.69 1.85
C TRP A 76 7.50 6.47 3.32
N HIS A 77 7.75 5.28 3.85
CA HIS A 77 7.58 5.00 5.27
C HIS A 77 8.82 5.35 6.11
N MET A 78 9.91 5.84 5.50
CA MET A 78 11.04 6.40 6.26
C MET A 78 10.65 7.78 6.83
N PRO A 79 11.04 8.12 8.07
CA PRO A 79 10.55 9.31 8.78
C PRO A 79 10.62 10.62 7.99
N LEU A 80 11.77 10.94 7.38
CA LEU A 80 11.92 12.18 6.62
C LEU A 80 10.95 12.26 5.43
N PHE A 81 10.87 11.19 4.63
CA PHE A 81 10.06 11.18 3.40
C PHE A 81 8.56 11.10 3.70
N TYR A 82 8.20 10.41 4.77
CA TYR A 82 6.85 10.38 5.32
C TYR A 82 6.35 11.80 5.63
N ASN A 83 7.13 12.56 6.41
CA ASN A 83 6.78 13.94 6.77
C ASN A 83 6.79 14.88 5.55
N LEU A 84 7.71 14.68 4.59
CA LEU A 84 7.75 15.48 3.36
C LEU A 84 6.50 15.27 2.49
N ALA A 85 6.10 14.02 2.27
CA ALA A 85 4.85 13.70 1.59
C ALA A 85 3.65 14.24 2.37
N GLY A 86 3.72 14.19 3.71
CA GLY A 86 2.78 14.82 4.63
C GLY A 86 2.56 16.30 4.40
N ALA A 87 3.64 17.06 4.27
CA ALA A 87 3.63 18.51 4.30
C ALA A 87 3.50 19.19 2.93
N TYR A 88 3.97 18.54 1.85
CA TYR A 88 4.14 19.19 0.56
C TYR A 88 3.47 18.45 -0.59
N ILE A 89 2.64 19.17 -1.34
CA ILE A 89 1.90 18.66 -2.50
C ILE A 89 2.78 17.97 -3.55
N ALA A 90 3.97 18.50 -3.83
CA ALA A 90 4.87 17.91 -4.81
C ALA A 90 5.36 16.52 -4.38
N TYR A 91 5.73 16.37 -3.10
CA TYR A 91 6.14 15.10 -2.53
C TYR A 91 4.95 14.14 -2.43
N ARG A 92 3.76 14.66 -2.08
CA ARG A 92 2.52 13.88 -2.07
C ARG A 92 2.18 13.26 -3.43
N ILE A 93 2.31 14.04 -4.50
CA ILE A 93 2.06 13.54 -5.86
C ILE A 93 3.06 12.44 -6.21
N LEU A 94 4.34 12.62 -5.88
CA LEU A 94 5.37 11.61 -6.11
C LEU A 94 5.11 10.33 -5.32
N ASP A 95 4.74 10.48 -4.05
CA ASP A 95 4.33 9.39 -3.17
C ASP A 95 3.15 8.60 -3.77
N ASN A 96 2.04 9.28 -4.06
CA ASN A 96 0.85 8.64 -4.62
C ASN A 96 1.13 7.89 -5.92
N ILE A 97 1.90 8.50 -6.84
CA ILE A 97 2.27 7.88 -8.12
C ILE A 97 3.14 6.65 -7.89
N THR A 98 4.18 6.76 -7.06
CA THR A 98 5.15 5.69 -6.88
C THR A 98 4.59 4.53 -6.04
N LEU A 99 3.68 4.78 -5.09
CA LEU A 99 2.94 3.74 -4.40
C LEU A 99 2.00 2.98 -5.34
N LEU A 100 1.26 3.69 -6.19
CA LEU A 100 0.41 3.06 -7.21
C LEU A 100 1.24 2.20 -8.17
N LEU A 101 2.34 2.75 -8.70
CA LEU A 101 3.25 2.01 -9.59
C LEU A 101 3.90 0.83 -8.88
N GLY A 102 4.30 0.99 -7.61
CA GLY A 102 4.84 -0.08 -6.79
C GLY A 102 3.85 -1.23 -6.62
N GLY A 103 2.59 -0.91 -6.32
CA GLY A 103 1.50 -1.88 -6.31
C GLY A 103 1.32 -2.60 -7.65
N ILE A 104 1.34 -1.88 -8.78
CA ILE A 104 1.25 -2.48 -10.13
C ILE A 104 2.38 -3.47 -10.38
N LEU A 105 3.61 -3.09 -10.05
CA LEU A 105 4.79 -3.93 -10.25
C LEU A 105 4.72 -5.20 -9.39
N ILE A 106 4.41 -5.08 -8.10
CA ILE A 106 4.23 -6.24 -7.21
C ILE A 106 3.10 -7.13 -7.74
N GLY A 107 1.95 -6.53 -8.04
CA GLY A 107 0.75 -7.24 -8.49
C GLY A 107 0.99 -8.05 -9.76
N SER A 108 1.81 -7.52 -10.68
CA SER A 108 2.12 -8.19 -11.95
C SER A 108 2.83 -9.53 -11.80
N TYR A 109 3.54 -9.78 -10.69
CA TYR A 109 4.27 -11.02 -10.47
C TYR A 109 3.50 -12.03 -9.60
N ILE A 110 2.52 -11.59 -8.80
CA ILE A 110 1.70 -12.47 -7.94
C ILE A 110 1.12 -13.69 -8.66
N PRO A 111 0.59 -13.61 -9.91
CA PRO A 111 0.06 -14.78 -10.62
C PRO A 111 1.09 -15.89 -10.85
N LEU A 112 2.38 -15.54 -10.89
CA LEU A 112 3.49 -16.46 -11.15
C LEU A 112 4.16 -16.98 -9.88
N MET A 113 3.84 -16.39 -8.72
CA MET A 113 4.40 -16.82 -7.43
C MET A 113 3.84 -18.18 -6.99
N SER A 114 4.69 -19.00 -6.38
CA SER A 114 4.26 -20.17 -5.61
C SER A 114 3.45 -19.74 -4.38
N THR A 115 2.61 -20.64 -3.85
CA THR A 115 1.85 -20.36 -2.62
C THR A 115 2.77 -19.99 -1.46
N ALA A 116 3.93 -20.67 -1.33
CA ALA A 116 4.90 -20.37 -0.29
C ALA A 116 5.42 -18.92 -0.38
N ILE A 117 5.76 -18.44 -1.58
CA ILE A 117 6.22 -17.05 -1.78
C ILE A 117 5.11 -16.06 -1.45
N LYS A 118 3.86 -16.33 -1.85
CA LYS A 118 2.71 -15.46 -1.52
C LYS A 118 2.50 -15.33 -0.02
N LEU A 119 2.53 -16.46 0.70
CA LEU A 119 2.40 -16.48 2.16
C LEU A 119 3.59 -15.79 2.83
N GLY A 120 4.82 -16.06 2.38
CA GLY A 120 6.02 -15.41 2.91
C GLY A 120 5.96 -13.89 2.77
N LEU A 121 5.62 -13.37 1.58
CA LEU A 121 5.46 -11.93 1.36
C LEU A 121 4.32 -11.34 2.17
N LEU A 122 3.20 -12.06 2.33
CA LEU A 122 2.08 -11.61 3.15
C LEU A 122 2.48 -11.47 4.63
N VAL A 123 3.24 -12.43 5.17
CA VAL A 123 3.75 -12.38 6.55
C VAL A 123 4.78 -11.26 6.71
N LEU A 124 5.68 -11.09 5.74
CA LEU A 124 6.69 -10.02 5.78
C LEU A 124 6.05 -8.63 5.76
N TRP A 125 5.05 -8.42 4.91
CA TRP A 125 4.28 -7.18 4.89
C TRP A 125 3.59 -6.92 6.23
N MET A 126 2.89 -7.92 6.79
CA MET A 126 2.26 -7.78 8.11
C MET A 126 3.26 -7.45 9.21
N ALA A 127 4.44 -8.09 9.20
CA ALA A 127 5.47 -7.81 10.19
C ALA A 127 5.99 -6.37 10.07
N ALA A 128 6.28 -5.91 8.85
CA ALA A 128 6.76 -4.55 8.60
C ALA A 128 5.74 -3.48 9.02
N ASP A 129 4.47 -3.63 8.62
CA ASP A 129 3.41 -2.69 8.98
C ASP A 129 3.10 -2.73 10.48
N SER A 130 3.21 -3.90 11.12
CA SER A 130 3.06 -4.01 12.58
C SER A 130 4.16 -3.23 13.31
N VAL A 131 5.40 -3.30 12.84
CA VAL A 131 6.50 -2.52 13.43
C VAL A 131 6.23 -1.02 13.31
N LEU A 132 5.81 -0.55 12.13
CA LEU A 132 5.48 0.87 11.95
C LEU A 132 4.25 1.29 12.78
N SER A 133 3.21 0.48 12.81
CA SER A 133 2.02 0.72 13.64
C SER A 133 2.38 0.84 15.12
N VAL A 134 3.22 -0.06 15.65
CA VAL A 134 3.70 0.01 17.04
C VAL A 134 4.50 1.28 17.28
N ILE A 135 5.40 1.63 16.35
CA ILE A 135 6.18 2.87 16.38
C ILE A 135 5.27 4.10 16.53
N LEU A 136 4.17 4.15 15.80
CA LEU A 136 3.22 5.27 15.85
C LEU A 136 2.35 5.22 17.13
N ILE A 137 1.94 4.03 17.58
CA ILE A 137 1.16 3.85 18.82
C ILE A 137 1.94 4.33 20.05
N VAL A 138 3.26 4.14 20.08
CA VAL A 138 4.11 4.62 21.17
C VAL A 138 4.55 6.08 21.01
N GLU A 139 3.96 6.80 20.04
CA GLU A 139 4.26 8.21 19.76
C GLU A 139 5.77 8.46 19.55
N TRP A 140 6.39 7.69 18.65
CA TRP A 140 7.80 7.93 18.32
C TRP A 140 7.96 9.21 17.48
N PRO A 141 8.57 10.27 18.02
CA PRO A 141 8.40 11.64 17.53
C PRO A 141 9.00 11.91 16.13
N ASN A 142 9.69 10.93 15.55
CA ASN A 142 10.26 11.02 14.22
C ASN A 142 9.19 11.10 13.11
N TYR A 143 7.93 10.79 13.38
CA TYR A 143 6.84 10.85 12.40
C TYR A 143 5.96 12.11 12.52
N SER A 144 6.32 13.05 13.39
CA SER A 144 5.53 14.25 13.67
C SER A 144 6.33 15.55 13.66
N ASN A 145 5.60 16.64 13.87
CA ASN A 145 6.14 17.99 13.98
C ASN A 145 7.07 18.23 15.19
N SER A 146 7.17 17.26 16.10
CA SER A 146 8.12 17.27 17.21
C SER A 146 9.57 17.25 16.75
N ILE A 147 9.87 16.50 15.68
CA ILE A 147 11.21 16.41 15.07
C ILE A 147 11.28 17.17 13.74
N TYR A 148 10.20 17.15 12.96
CA TYR A 148 10.14 17.81 11.65
C TYR A 148 9.14 18.96 11.67
N PRO A 149 9.53 20.21 11.98
CA PRO A 149 8.59 21.32 12.18
C PRO A 149 7.69 21.65 10.99
N PHE A 150 8.04 21.21 9.78
CA PHE A 150 7.22 21.35 8.58
C PHE A 150 6.09 20.30 8.48
N SER A 151 6.15 19.22 9.26
CA SER A 151 5.11 18.19 9.30
C SER A 151 3.80 18.80 9.78
N PRO A 152 2.66 18.50 9.13
CA PRO A 152 1.38 19.04 9.54
C PRO A 152 0.81 18.32 10.78
N TRP A 153 1.35 17.15 11.14
CA TRP A 153 0.75 16.30 12.15
C TRP A 153 1.45 16.46 13.50
N PRO A 154 0.70 16.76 14.57
CA PRO A 154 1.21 16.70 15.93
C PRO A 154 1.39 15.25 16.37
N LEU A 155 2.28 15.06 17.34
CA LEU A 155 2.60 13.76 17.96
C LEU A 155 1.34 12.97 18.36
N SER A 156 0.32 13.65 18.89
CA SER A 156 -0.93 13.03 19.33
C SER A 156 -1.76 12.36 18.24
N GLN A 157 -1.47 12.61 16.95
CA GLN A 157 -2.14 11.90 15.85
C GLN A 157 -1.56 10.50 15.61
N GLU A 158 -0.30 10.27 15.98
CA GLU A 158 0.41 9.02 15.69
C GLU A 158 -0.32 7.81 16.30
N VAL A 159 -0.88 7.95 17.50
CA VAL A 159 -1.65 6.87 18.16
C VAL A 159 -2.84 6.42 17.31
N LEU A 160 -3.65 7.39 16.84
CA LEU A 160 -4.82 7.06 16.03
C LEU A 160 -4.40 6.46 14.68
N THR A 161 -3.36 7.01 14.06
CA THR A 161 -2.78 6.50 12.82
C THR A 161 -2.33 5.06 12.98
N GLY A 162 -1.54 4.76 14.00
CA GLY A 162 -1.05 3.41 14.28
C GLY A 162 -2.18 2.41 14.56
N ILE A 163 -3.22 2.82 15.29
CA ILE A 163 -4.41 1.99 15.53
C ILE A 163 -5.15 1.70 14.21
N VAL A 164 -5.45 2.74 13.41
CA VAL A 164 -6.15 2.58 12.12
C VAL A 164 -5.36 1.67 11.20
N MET A 165 -4.04 1.89 11.07
CA MET A 165 -3.15 1.03 10.31
C MET A 165 -3.26 -0.43 10.77
N PHE A 166 -3.19 -0.69 12.08
CA PHE A 166 -3.27 -2.04 12.64
C PHE A 166 -4.55 -2.77 12.24
N PHE A 167 -5.69 -2.09 12.37
CA PHE A 167 -6.99 -2.65 11.98
C PHE A 167 -7.07 -2.87 10.47
N THR A 168 -6.65 -1.89 9.65
CA THR A 168 -6.69 -1.99 8.20
C THR A 168 -5.84 -3.14 7.69
N MET A 169 -4.59 -3.26 8.14
CA MET A 169 -3.71 -4.36 7.73
C MET A 169 -4.25 -5.72 8.16
N THR A 170 -4.85 -5.83 9.36
CA THR A 170 -5.43 -7.08 9.87
C THR A 170 -6.59 -7.54 8.98
N VAL A 171 -7.50 -6.64 8.62
CA VAL A 171 -8.62 -6.96 7.71
C VAL A 171 -8.10 -7.40 6.34
N LEU A 172 -7.16 -6.67 5.77
CA LEU A 172 -6.56 -6.99 4.47
C LEU A 172 -5.81 -8.33 4.50
N PHE A 173 -5.10 -8.63 5.58
CA PHE A 173 -4.42 -9.90 5.81
C PHE A 173 -5.39 -11.08 5.81
N ILE A 174 -6.47 -10.99 6.60
CA ILE A 174 -7.49 -12.05 6.66
C ILE A 174 -8.08 -12.29 5.26
N ILE A 175 -8.43 -11.23 4.53
CA ILE A 175 -8.95 -11.33 3.16
C ILE A 175 -7.94 -12.02 2.23
N ALA A 176 -6.67 -11.60 2.27
CA ALA A 176 -5.61 -12.16 1.44
C ALA A 176 -5.34 -13.63 1.78
N LEU A 177 -5.23 -13.96 3.06
CA LEU A 177 -5.00 -15.31 3.55
C LEU A 177 -6.11 -16.26 3.10
N VAL A 178 -7.37 -15.90 3.31
CA VAL A 178 -8.53 -16.71 2.87
C VAL A 178 -8.48 -16.95 1.36
N LYS A 179 -8.13 -15.95 0.55
CA LYS A 179 -8.01 -16.11 -0.90
C LYS A 179 -6.87 -17.03 -1.30
N ILE A 180 -5.70 -16.91 -0.66
CA ILE A 180 -4.54 -17.76 -0.94
C ILE A 180 -4.84 -19.22 -0.59
N LEU A 181 -5.46 -19.46 0.57
CA LEU A 181 -5.83 -20.80 1.02
C LEU A 181 -6.86 -21.42 0.06
N LYS A 182 -7.96 -20.73 -0.26
CA LYS A 182 -8.97 -21.22 -1.22
C LYS A 182 -8.38 -21.56 -2.59
N SER A 183 -7.44 -20.73 -3.09
CA SER A 183 -6.77 -20.98 -4.37
C SER A 183 -5.82 -22.19 -4.34
N SER A 184 -5.34 -22.58 -3.16
CA SER A 184 -4.38 -23.68 -3.00
C SER A 184 -5.08 -25.01 -2.74
N THR A 185 -6.18 -25.00 -1.96
CA THR A 185 -6.96 -26.20 -1.64
C THR A 185 -7.71 -26.76 -2.86
N PHE A 186 -8.13 -25.91 -3.81
CA PHE A 186 -8.83 -26.36 -5.03
C PHE A 186 -7.95 -27.06 -6.07
N LYS A 187 -6.64 -27.19 -5.83
CA LYS A 187 -5.73 -27.99 -6.68
C LYS A 187 -5.43 -29.38 -6.10
N LEU A 188 -5.86 -29.65 -4.87
CA LEU A 188 -5.64 -30.92 -4.16
C LEU A 188 -6.91 -31.79 -4.11
N LEU A 189 -8.01 -31.32 -4.70
CA LEU A 189 -9.24 -32.05 -5.01
C LEU A 189 -9.42 -32.10 -6.53
#